data_AF-A6P103-F1
#
_entry.id   AF-A6P103-F1
#
_cell.length_a   1.000
_cell.length_b   1.000
_cell.length_c   1.000
_cell.angle_alpha   90.00
_cell.angle_beta   90.00
_cell.angle_gamma   90.00
#
_symmetry.space_group_name_H-M   'P 1'
#
loop_
_entity.id
_entity.type
_entity.pdbx_description
1 polymer ?
#
loop_
_entity_poly.entity_id
_entity_poly.type
_entity_poly.pdbx_seq_one_letter_code
_entity_poly.pdbx_strand_id
1 'polypeptide(L)'
;MGLPYSALDWAMLLSLRDLGARDEAALLEKIWAEERAFLVPDLEKSRRAFLLDVAYWSLYLREKPCIDREFPMIQRDAADCGASLREESFLSDFSDLDLYFKEARFRLRFFSDCGYVRIKLRTLLKQYGYRRRSAKLLEHLEQCMAFYHLQPYLRGGIPCQLSAISVDEMVVFRLKGQAFEG
;
A
#
# COMPACT_ATOMS: atom_id res chain seq x y z
N MET A 1 12.79 -0.47 -1.32
CA MET A 1 12.52 -1.28 -2.53
C MET A 1 11.38 -2.20 -2.20
N GLY A 2 10.18 -1.95 -2.73
CA GLY A 2 8.98 -2.74 -2.45
C GLY A 2 7.82 -2.41 -3.38
N LEU A 3 8.09 -2.24 -4.68
CA LEU A 3 7.06 -1.91 -5.67
C LEU A 3 6.08 -3.06 -5.95
N PRO A 4 6.46 -4.34 -6.07
CA PRO A 4 5.46 -5.39 -6.26
C PRO A 4 4.67 -5.65 -4.97
N TYR A 5 3.43 -6.11 -5.10
CA TYR A 5 2.63 -6.57 -3.97
C TYR A 5 3.16 -7.90 -3.44
N SER A 6 3.49 -7.89 -2.16
CA SER A 6 3.66 -9.10 -1.35
C SER A 6 2.30 -9.64 -0.87
N ALA A 7 2.31 -10.84 -0.29
CA ALA A 7 1.12 -11.41 0.32
C ALA A 7 0.67 -10.60 1.55
N LEU A 8 1.62 -10.04 2.31
CA LEU A 8 1.35 -9.15 3.43
C LEU A 8 0.66 -7.86 2.95
N ASP A 9 1.09 -7.27 1.84
CA ASP A 9 0.45 -6.08 1.30
C ASP A 9 -1.03 -6.32 1.00
N TRP A 10 -1.35 -7.43 0.34
CA TRP A 10 -2.74 -7.78 0.07
C TRP A 10 -3.53 -8.06 1.34
N ALA A 11 -2.96 -8.79 2.29
CA ALA A 11 -3.61 -9.02 3.59
C ALA A 11 -3.91 -7.70 4.32
N MET A 12 -2.97 -6.75 4.32
CA MET A 12 -3.19 -5.40 4.87
C MET A 12 -4.31 -4.67 4.14
N LEU A 13 -4.26 -4.63 2.80
CA LEU A 13 -5.28 -3.95 1.99
C LEU A 13 -6.68 -4.55 2.16
N LEU A 14 -6.79 -5.87 2.29
CA LEU A 14 -8.03 -6.56 2.59
C LEU A 14 -8.51 -6.25 4.01
N SER A 15 -7.61 -6.20 5.00
CA SER A 15 -7.97 -5.85 6.38
C SER A 15 -8.50 -4.41 6.54
N LEU A 16 -8.14 -3.51 5.61
CA LEU A 16 -8.70 -2.16 5.52
C LEU A 16 -10.11 -2.13 4.91
N ARG A 17 -10.70 -3.28 4.58
CA ARG A 17 -12.05 -3.41 4.03
C ARG A 17 -12.90 -4.26 4.97
N ASP A 18 -14.14 -3.84 5.15
CA ASP A 18 -15.12 -4.59 5.92
C ASP A 18 -15.85 -5.58 4.98
N LEU A 19 -15.11 -6.60 4.52
CA LEU A 19 -15.64 -7.62 3.61
C LEU A 19 -15.98 -8.91 4.37
N GLY A 20 -17.10 -9.53 4.01
CA GLY A 20 -17.39 -10.88 4.44
C GLY A 20 -16.48 -11.90 3.76
N ALA A 21 -16.30 -13.07 4.37
CA ALA A 21 -15.39 -14.11 3.87
C ALA A 21 -15.64 -14.53 2.40
N ARG A 22 -16.91 -14.51 1.96
CA ARG A 22 -17.29 -14.82 0.58
C ARG A 22 -16.82 -13.76 -0.40
N ASP A 23 -16.99 -12.48 -0.05
CA ASP A 23 -16.62 -11.35 -0.89
C ASP A 23 -15.10 -11.19 -0.93
N GLU A 24 -14.42 -11.43 0.20
CA GLU A 24 -12.96 -11.48 0.28
C GLU A 24 -12.39 -12.57 -0.65
N ALA A 25 -12.96 -13.79 -0.61
CA ALA A 25 -12.55 -14.87 -1.49
C ALA A 25 -12.78 -14.54 -2.98
N ALA A 26 -13.95 -13.98 -3.33
CA ALA A 26 -14.24 -13.57 -4.70
C ALA A 26 -13.29 -12.45 -5.19
N LEU A 27 -12.94 -11.52 -4.32
CA LEU A 27 -12.00 -10.45 -4.62
C LEU A 27 -10.58 -10.99 -4.82
N LEU A 28 -10.12 -11.93 -4.00
CA LEU A 28 -8.82 -12.59 -4.17
C LEU A 28 -8.70 -13.27 -5.54
N GLU A 29 -9.75 -13.92 -6.00
CA GLU A 29 -9.78 -14.50 -7.36
C GLU A 29 -9.65 -13.43 -8.44
N LYS A 30 -10.35 -12.31 -8.27
CA LYS A 30 -10.29 -11.18 -9.20
C LYS A 30 -8.90 -10.52 -9.21
N ILE A 31 -8.29 -10.35 -8.04
CA ILE A 31 -6.91 -9.86 -7.88
C ILE A 31 -5.95 -10.79 -8.61
N TRP A 32 -6.06 -12.10 -8.41
CA TRP A 32 -5.22 -13.07 -9.11
C TRP A 32 -5.37 -12.99 -10.63
N ALA A 33 -6.58 -12.80 -11.13
CA ALA A 33 -6.84 -12.74 -12.57
C ALA A 33 -6.33 -11.43 -13.21
N GLU A 34 -6.47 -10.30 -12.52
CA GLU A 34 -6.29 -8.97 -13.11
C GLU A 34 -4.97 -8.28 -12.72
N GLU A 35 -4.42 -8.60 -11.55
CA GLU A 35 -3.29 -7.88 -10.94
C GLU A 35 -2.03 -8.75 -10.79
N ARG A 36 -2.03 -9.93 -11.42
CA ARG A 36 -0.92 -10.90 -11.35
C ARG A 36 0.46 -10.30 -11.68
N ALA A 37 0.52 -9.43 -12.68
CA ALA A 37 1.77 -8.78 -13.12
C ALA A 37 2.38 -7.82 -12.09
N PHE A 38 1.61 -7.45 -11.05
CA PHE A 38 2.08 -6.57 -9.98
C PHE A 38 2.52 -7.35 -8.73
N LEU A 39 2.43 -8.68 -8.73
CA LEU A 39 2.84 -9.52 -7.60
C LEU A 39 4.36 -9.67 -7.55
N VAL A 40 4.90 -9.94 -6.36
CA VAL A 40 6.28 -10.43 -6.25
C VAL A 40 6.45 -11.74 -7.05
N PRO A 41 7.62 -11.98 -7.68
CA PRO A 41 7.81 -13.11 -8.60
C PRO A 41 7.45 -14.48 -8.03
N ASP A 42 7.58 -14.69 -6.72
CA ASP A 42 7.27 -15.98 -6.10
C ASP A 42 5.77 -16.23 -5.97
N LEU A 43 4.97 -15.19 -5.76
CA LEU A 43 3.51 -15.32 -5.67
C LEU A 43 2.88 -15.48 -7.05
N GLU A 44 3.43 -14.84 -8.08
CA GLU A 44 2.92 -14.91 -9.46
C GLU A 44 2.90 -16.35 -10.02
N LYS A 45 3.75 -17.25 -9.52
CA LYS A 45 3.94 -18.60 -10.07
C LYS A 45 2.77 -19.55 -9.79
N SER A 46 2.04 -19.33 -8.69
CA SER A 46 1.03 -20.28 -8.23
C SER A 46 -0.13 -19.58 -7.55
N ARG A 47 -1.33 -19.72 -8.14
CA ARG A 47 -2.58 -19.23 -7.55
C ARG A 47 -2.78 -19.77 -6.14
N ARG A 48 -2.48 -21.05 -5.93
CA ARG A 48 -2.58 -21.69 -4.63
C ARG A 48 -1.62 -21.06 -3.62
N ALA A 49 -0.38 -20.79 -4.01
CA ALA A 49 0.59 -20.14 -3.13
C ALA A 49 0.12 -18.72 -2.77
N PHE A 50 -0.31 -17.93 -3.75
CA PHE A 50 -0.89 -16.61 -3.53
C PHE A 50 -2.04 -16.62 -2.52
N LEU A 51 -3.04 -17.49 -2.71
CA LEU A 51 -4.20 -17.56 -1.82
C LEU A 51 -3.79 -17.99 -0.40
N LEU A 52 -2.92 -18.99 -0.27
CA LEU A 52 -2.49 -19.49 1.04
C LEU A 52 -1.62 -18.48 1.79
N ASP A 53 -0.70 -17.80 1.09
CA ASP A 53 0.18 -16.83 1.72
C ASP A 53 -0.59 -15.60 2.16
N VAL A 54 -1.55 -15.12 1.35
CA VAL A 54 -2.42 -14.00 1.76
C VAL A 54 -3.31 -14.40 2.94
N ALA A 55 -3.86 -15.62 2.94
CA ALA A 55 -4.64 -16.13 4.07
C ALA A 55 -3.82 -16.24 5.35
N TYR A 56 -2.56 -16.71 5.26
CA TYR A 56 -1.62 -16.76 6.38
C TYR A 56 -1.42 -15.37 6.98
N TRP A 57 -1.09 -14.37 6.16
CA TRP A 57 -0.88 -13.01 6.65
C TRP A 57 -2.17 -12.37 7.18
N SER A 58 -3.32 -12.68 6.58
CA SER A 58 -4.62 -12.17 7.05
C SER A 58 -4.96 -12.72 8.43
N LEU A 59 -4.69 -14.01 8.68
CA LEU A 59 -4.81 -14.60 10.01
C LEU A 59 -3.83 -13.96 10.99
N TYR A 60 -2.56 -13.81 10.59
CA TYR A 60 -1.55 -13.16 11.41
C TYR A 60 -1.99 -11.73 11.82
N LEU A 61 -2.49 -10.92 10.88
CA LEU A 61 -2.95 -9.56 11.16
C LEU A 61 -4.16 -9.51 12.12
N ARG A 62 -5.07 -10.49 12.03
CA ARG A 62 -6.21 -10.62 12.97
C ARG A 62 -5.74 -10.95 14.38
N GLU A 63 -4.74 -11.81 14.51
CA GLU A 63 -4.16 -12.21 15.80
C GLU A 63 -3.10 -11.23 16.32
N LYS A 64 -2.60 -10.32 15.47
CA LYS A 64 -1.55 -9.35 15.81
C LYS A 64 -1.83 -8.58 17.11
N PRO A 65 -3.05 -8.08 17.40
CA PRO A 65 -3.32 -7.40 18.67
C PRO A 65 -3.12 -8.28 19.91
N CYS A 66 -3.31 -9.60 19.79
CA CYS A 66 -3.02 -10.55 20.85
C CYS A 66 -1.52 -10.77 20.98
N ILE A 67 -0.83 -10.99 19.85
CA ILE A 67 0.63 -11.18 19.78
C ILE A 67 1.37 -9.95 20.33
N ASP A 68 0.94 -8.74 19.97
CA ASP A 68 1.54 -7.49 20.40
C ASP A 68 1.45 -7.29 21.93
N ARG A 69 0.44 -7.87 22.59
CA ARG A 69 0.34 -7.84 24.06
C ARG A 69 1.42 -8.68 24.75
N GLU A 70 1.98 -9.65 24.06
CA GLU A 70 3.08 -10.48 24.57
C GLU A 70 4.44 -9.80 24.39
N PHE A 71 4.55 -8.85 23.45
CA PHE A 71 5.81 -8.17 23.13
C PHE A 71 6.53 -7.54 24.35
N PRO A 72 5.84 -6.89 25.31
CA PRO A 72 6.49 -6.37 26.52
C PRO A 72 7.13 -7.45 27.39
N MET A 73 6.60 -8.68 27.41
CA MET A 73 7.24 -9.79 28.13
C MET A 73 8.50 -10.25 27.39
N ILE A 74 8.42 -10.40 26.06
CA ILE A 74 9.58 -10.75 25.22
C ILE A 74 10.72 -9.73 25.37
N GLN A 75 10.39 -8.43 25.48
CA GLN A 75 11.38 -7.38 25.74
C GLN A 75 12.07 -7.53 27.11
N ARG A 76 11.34 -7.95 28.14
CA ARG A 76 11.92 -8.21 29.47
C ARG A 76 12.84 -9.42 29.43
N ASP A 77 12.39 -10.53 28.83
CA ASP A 77 13.19 -11.74 28.72
C ASP A 77 14.50 -11.49 27.95
N ALA A 78 14.43 -10.69 26.87
CA ALA A 78 15.61 -10.27 26.13
C ALA A 78 16.55 -9.40 26.97
N ALA A 79 16.00 -8.45 27.75
CA ALA A 79 16.78 -7.61 28.67
C ALA A 79 17.48 -8.43 29.75
N ASP A 80 16.81 -9.43 30.31
CA ASP A 80 17.36 -10.36 31.30
C ASP A 80 18.51 -11.19 30.73
N CYS A 81 18.51 -11.43 29.41
CA CYS A 81 19.60 -12.08 28.68
C CYS A 81 20.69 -11.10 28.18
N GLY A 82 20.63 -9.82 28.55
CA GLY A 82 21.58 -8.79 28.11
C GLY A 82 21.39 -8.29 26.67
N ALA A 83 20.27 -8.64 26.03
CA ALA A 83 19.88 -8.15 24.71
C ALA A 83 18.90 -6.98 24.81
N SER A 84 18.76 -6.21 23.74
CA SER A 84 17.76 -5.13 23.65
C SER A 84 16.95 -5.31 22.36
N LEU A 85 15.63 -5.44 22.52
CA LEU A 85 14.67 -5.49 21.42
C LEU A 85 13.91 -4.16 21.38
N ARG A 86 14.13 -3.39 20.31
CA ARG A 86 13.44 -2.13 20.06
C ARG A 86 12.47 -2.29 18.89
N GLU A 87 11.23 -1.88 19.11
CA GLU A 87 10.18 -1.98 18.09
C GLU A 87 10.55 -1.22 16.80
N GLU A 88 11.23 -0.07 16.93
CA GLU A 88 11.63 0.74 15.78
C GLU A 88 12.68 0.05 14.89
N SER A 89 13.36 -0.98 15.40
CA SER A 89 14.34 -1.75 14.60
C SER A 89 13.67 -2.69 13.59
N PHE A 90 12.35 -2.87 13.69
CA PHE A 90 11.57 -3.73 12.82
C PHE A 90 10.71 -2.94 11.81
N LEU A 91 10.79 -1.61 11.82
CA LEU A 91 10.07 -0.73 10.89
C LEU A 91 10.96 -0.38 9.69
N SER A 92 10.40 -0.39 8.48
CA SER A 92 11.12 -0.06 7.24
C SER A 92 10.92 1.41 6.82
N ASP A 93 12.02 2.09 6.46
CA ASP A 93 12.12 3.53 6.11
C ASP A 93 11.09 4.10 5.10
N PHE A 94 10.46 3.26 4.27
CA PHE A 94 9.50 3.68 3.23
C PHE A 94 8.24 2.80 3.16
N SER A 95 8.11 1.80 4.02
CA SER A 95 7.04 0.77 3.94
C SER A 95 5.64 1.37 3.91
N ASP A 96 5.42 2.43 4.69
CA ASP A 96 4.13 3.08 4.79
C ASP A 96 3.75 3.87 3.52
N LEU A 97 4.73 4.51 2.86
CA LEU A 97 4.47 5.30 1.65
C LEU A 97 4.16 4.41 0.45
N ASP A 98 4.84 3.27 0.32
CA ASP A 98 4.54 2.29 -0.73
C ASP A 98 3.10 1.77 -0.60
N LEU A 99 2.64 1.57 0.65
CA LEU A 99 1.28 1.14 0.94
C LEU A 99 0.22 2.14 0.43
N TYR A 100 0.49 3.44 0.41
CA TYR A 100 -0.43 4.42 -0.17
C TYR A 100 -0.71 4.15 -1.64
N PHE A 101 0.33 3.92 -2.45
CA PHE A 101 0.16 3.73 -3.89
C PHE A 101 -0.45 2.36 -4.21
N LYS A 102 -0.10 1.35 -3.41
CA LYS A 102 -0.77 0.04 -3.38
C LYS A 102 -2.26 0.19 -3.13
N GLU A 103 -2.63 0.93 -2.09
CA GLU A 103 -4.03 1.19 -1.76
C GLU A 103 -4.73 2.00 -2.85
N ALA A 104 -4.09 3.04 -3.38
CA ALA A 104 -4.65 3.89 -4.41
C ALA A 104 -5.04 3.07 -5.65
N ARG A 105 -4.13 2.21 -6.15
CA ARG A 105 -4.42 1.31 -7.26
C ARG A 105 -5.51 0.30 -6.90
N PHE A 106 -5.42 -0.35 -5.75
CA PHE A 106 -6.42 -1.30 -5.27
C PHE A 106 -7.83 -0.70 -5.23
N ARG A 107 -7.97 0.52 -4.69
CA ARG A 107 -9.23 1.27 -4.69
C ARG A 107 -9.71 1.57 -6.09
N LEU A 108 -8.85 2.13 -6.95
CA LEU A 108 -9.21 2.46 -8.33
C LEU A 108 -9.66 1.24 -9.14
N ARG A 109 -9.08 0.07 -8.86
CA ARG A 109 -9.37 -1.15 -9.62
C ARG A 109 -10.63 -1.86 -9.16
N PHE A 110 -10.90 -1.88 -7.86
CA PHE A 110 -11.94 -2.76 -7.30
C PHE A 110 -13.09 -2.04 -6.59
N PHE A 111 -12.93 -0.76 -6.23
CA PHE A 111 -13.87 -0.07 -5.32
C PHE A 111 -14.20 1.39 -5.68
N SER A 112 -13.57 1.98 -6.70
CA SER A 112 -13.76 3.40 -7.01
C SER A 112 -14.92 3.58 -7.99
N ASP A 113 -16.09 3.93 -7.46
CA ASP A 113 -17.26 4.29 -8.28
C ASP A 113 -17.02 5.53 -9.14
N CYS A 114 -16.11 6.42 -8.70
CA CYS A 114 -15.81 7.68 -9.39
C CYS A 114 -14.55 7.64 -10.27
N GLY A 115 -13.84 6.50 -10.32
CA GLY A 115 -12.63 6.34 -11.14
C GLY A 115 -11.42 7.21 -10.74
N TYR A 116 -11.40 7.79 -9.54
CA TYR A 116 -10.26 8.56 -9.04
C TYR A 116 -10.06 8.42 -7.52
N VAL A 117 -8.85 8.72 -7.06
CA VAL A 117 -8.51 8.94 -5.64
C VAL A 117 -7.88 10.32 -5.52
N ARG A 118 -8.24 11.11 -4.50
CA ARG A 118 -7.73 12.47 -4.32
C ARG A 118 -7.10 12.68 -2.95
N ILE A 119 -6.01 13.44 -2.89
CA ILE A 119 -5.33 13.80 -1.65
C ILE A 119 -4.62 15.14 -1.82
N LYS A 120 -4.52 15.94 -0.75
CA LYS A 120 -3.58 17.07 -0.75
C LYS A 120 -2.16 16.54 -0.65
N LEU A 121 -1.24 17.03 -1.49
CA LEU A 121 0.14 16.55 -1.48
C LEU A 121 0.79 16.69 -0.09
N ARG A 122 0.52 17.79 0.63
CA ARG A 122 0.95 18.00 2.02
C ARG A 122 0.45 16.90 2.95
N THR A 123 -0.79 16.46 2.81
CA THR A 123 -1.37 15.40 3.64
C THR A 123 -0.64 14.08 3.39
N LEU A 124 -0.43 13.72 2.12
CA LEU A 124 0.32 12.52 1.74
C LEU A 124 1.71 12.54 2.37
N LEU A 125 2.47 13.61 2.17
CA LEU A 125 3.83 13.73 2.71
C LEU A 125 3.86 13.66 4.24
N LYS A 126 2.93 14.37 4.91
CA LYS A 126 2.85 14.40 6.37
C LYS A 126 2.49 13.05 6.97
N GLN A 127 1.56 12.31 6.36
CA GLN A 127 1.13 10.98 6.83
C GLN A 127 2.31 10.01 6.92
N TYR A 128 3.30 10.16 6.03
CA TYR A 128 4.46 9.28 5.95
C TYR A 128 5.75 9.95 6.47
N GLY A 129 5.62 10.97 7.32
CA GLY A 129 6.76 11.58 8.03
C GLY A 129 7.65 12.51 7.18
N TYR A 130 7.32 12.75 5.92
CA TYR A 130 8.11 13.62 5.04
C TYR A 130 7.79 15.10 5.28
N ARG A 131 8.78 15.82 5.81
CA ARG A 131 8.68 17.28 6.06
C ARG A 131 9.10 18.13 4.86
N ARG A 132 9.89 17.57 3.92
CA ARG A 132 10.45 18.29 2.75
C ARG A 132 10.40 17.40 1.52
N ARG A 133 10.28 18.02 0.33
CA ARG A 133 10.44 17.35 -0.96
C ARG A 133 11.93 17.22 -1.27
N SER A 134 12.50 16.04 -1.01
CA SER A 134 13.84 15.71 -1.50
C SER A 134 13.75 15.15 -2.92
N ALA A 135 14.83 15.27 -3.69
CA ALA A 135 14.90 14.68 -5.03
C ALA A 135 14.65 13.16 -4.99
N LYS A 136 15.25 12.46 -4.02
CA LYS A 136 15.07 11.02 -3.80
C LYS A 136 13.61 10.64 -3.52
N LEU A 137 12.89 11.44 -2.73
CA LEU A 137 11.47 11.20 -2.46
C LEU A 137 10.65 11.36 -3.73
N LEU A 138 10.84 12.47 -4.46
CA LEU A 138 10.11 12.71 -5.71
C LEU A 138 10.37 11.61 -6.73
N GLU A 139 11.62 11.17 -6.88
CA GLU A 139 11.98 10.05 -7.74
C GLU A 139 11.25 8.76 -7.34
N HIS A 140 11.20 8.46 -6.05
CA HIS A 140 10.47 7.29 -5.54
C HIS A 140 8.96 7.38 -5.81
N LEU A 141 8.33 8.55 -5.58
CA LEU A 141 6.91 8.76 -5.90
C LEU A 141 6.63 8.54 -7.39
N GLU A 142 7.48 9.06 -8.27
CA GLU A 142 7.37 8.86 -9.72
C GLU A 142 7.54 7.38 -10.11
N GLN A 143 8.48 6.66 -9.47
CA GLN A 143 8.63 5.21 -9.66
C GLN A 143 7.38 4.44 -9.24
N CYS A 144 6.78 4.75 -8.09
CA CYS A 144 5.52 4.15 -7.65
C CYS A 144 4.39 4.42 -8.64
N MET A 145 4.22 5.67 -9.08
CA MET A 145 3.18 6.03 -10.04
C MET A 145 3.36 5.34 -11.38
N ALA A 146 4.60 5.28 -11.89
CA ALA A 146 4.91 4.59 -13.13
C ALA A 146 4.59 3.09 -13.03
N PHE A 147 5.06 2.44 -11.96
CA PHE A 147 4.85 1.02 -11.71
C PHE A 147 3.35 0.69 -11.64
N TYR A 148 2.58 1.41 -10.80
CA TYR A 148 1.15 1.13 -10.62
C TYR A 148 0.24 1.76 -11.69
N HIS A 149 0.82 2.33 -12.74
CA HIS A 149 0.09 3.01 -13.82
C HIS A 149 -0.87 4.11 -13.32
N LEU A 150 -0.44 4.84 -12.29
CA LEU A 150 -1.16 5.97 -11.74
C LEU A 150 -0.74 7.24 -12.49
N GLN A 151 -1.72 8.05 -12.88
CA GLN A 151 -1.51 9.34 -13.49
C GLN A 151 -2.06 10.44 -12.54
N PRO A 152 -1.21 11.39 -12.11
CA PRO A 152 -1.65 12.52 -11.31
C PRO A 152 -2.20 13.66 -12.19
N TYR A 153 -3.26 14.29 -11.68
CA TYR A 153 -3.93 15.44 -12.25
C TYR A 153 -4.19 16.49 -11.17
N LEU A 154 -4.25 17.75 -11.58
CA LEU A 154 -4.87 18.81 -10.80
C LEU A 154 -6.38 18.83 -11.04
N ARG A 155 -7.08 19.67 -10.26
CA ARG A 155 -8.50 19.93 -10.46
C ARG A 155 -8.77 20.39 -11.91
N GLY A 156 -9.87 19.93 -12.48
CA GLY A 156 -10.21 20.18 -13.89
C GLY A 156 -9.53 19.21 -14.87
N GLY A 157 -8.82 18.20 -14.36
CA GLY A 157 -8.29 17.14 -15.20
C GLY A 157 -7.00 17.48 -15.94
N ILE A 158 -6.27 18.48 -15.44
CA ILE A 158 -5.00 18.93 -16.02
C ILE A 158 -3.90 17.97 -15.54
N PRO A 159 -3.21 17.24 -16.44
CA PRO A 159 -2.07 16.39 -16.05
C PRO A 159 -1.01 17.23 -15.33
N CYS A 160 -0.41 16.69 -14.28
CA CYS A 160 0.62 17.41 -13.53
C CYS A 160 1.82 16.52 -13.19
N GLN A 161 2.93 17.13 -12.80
CA GLN A 161 4.07 16.45 -12.19
C GLN A 161 4.16 16.85 -10.72
N LEU A 162 4.37 15.89 -9.82
CA LEU A 162 4.38 16.17 -8.37
C LEU A 162 5.54 17.08 -7.95
N SER A 163 6.63 17.07 -8.72
CA SER A 163 7.79 17.95 -8.56
C SER A 163 7.46 19.42 -8.85
N ALA A 164 6.52 19.70 -9.75
CA ALA A 164 6.25 21.05 -10.27
C ALA A 164 5.10 21.78 -9.54
N ILE A 165 4.23 21.06 -8.83
CA ILE A 165 3.06 21.63 -8.15
C ILE A 165 3.37 22.11 -6.74
N SER A 166 2.52 22.94 -6.14
CA SER A 166 2.63 23.29 -4.72
C SER A 166 2.25 22.10 -3.84
N VAL A 167 2.83 22.00 -2.65
CA VAL A 167 2.45 20.97 -1.67
C VAL A 167 1.01 21.14 -1.17
N ASP A 168 0.42 22.32 -1.32
CA ASP A 168 -0.97 22.59 -0.94
C ASP A 168 -1.99 22.16 -2.00
N GLU A 169 -1.53 21.76 -3.18
CA GLU A 169 -2.41 21.32 -4.26
C GLU A 169 -3.12 20.01 -3.93
N MET A 170 -4.37 19.93 -4.38
CA MET A 170 -5.12 18.69 -4.40
C MET A 170 -4.73 17.90 -5.65
N VAL A 171 -4.12 16.74 -5.42
CA VAL A 171 -3.75 15.81 -6.48
C VAL A 171 -4.85 14.77 -6.64
N VAL A 172 -5.24 14.52 -7.88
CA VAL A 172 -6.20 13.49 -8.27
C VAL A 172 -5.43 12.40 -9.03
N PHE A 173 -5.42 11.19 -8.50
CA PHE A 173 -4.84 10.01 -9.14
C PHE A 173 -5.91 9.21 -9.87
N ARG A 174 -5.58 8.75 -11.08
CA ARG A 174 -6.40 7.85 -11.90
C ARG A 174 -5.52 6.75 -12.51
N LEU A 175 -6.12 5.67 -12.99
CA LEU A 175 -5.39 4.68 -13.79
C LEU A 175 -5.16 5.21 -15.21
N LYS A 176 -3.95 5.04 -15.73
CA LYS A 176 -3.64 5.36 -17.14
C LYS A 176 -4.59 4.56 -18.05
N GLY A 177 -5.22 5.26 -19.00
CA GLY A 177 -6.16 4.65 -19.96
C GLY A 177 -7.63 4.69 -19.56
N GLN A 178 -8.00 5.20 -18.38
CA GLN A 178 -9.41 5.52 -18.06
C GLN A 178 -9.78 6.91 -18.59
N ALA A 179 -10.86 7.00 -19.39
CA ALA A 179 -11.35 8.23 -20.00
C ALA A 179 -11.96 9.20 -18.97
N PHE A 180 -11.99 10.50 -19.30
CA PHE A 180 -12.76 11.50 -18.56
C PHE A 180 -14.25 11.32 -18.90
N GLU A 181 -15.01 10.69 -18.01
CA GLU A 181 -16.44 10.97 -17.92
C GLU A 181 -16.57 12.24 -17.08
N GLY A 182 -16.95 13.32 -17.75
CA GLY A 182 -17.10 14.67 -17.18
C GLY A 182 -18.50 14.90 -16.66
#